data_AF-A0A9Q3PKC4-F1
#
_entry.id   AF-A0A9Q3PKC4-F1
#
_cell.length_a   1.000
_cell.length_b   1.000
_cell.length_c   1.000
_cell.angle_alpha   90.00
_cell.angle_beta   90.00
_cell.angle_gamma   90.00
#
_symmetry.space_group_name_H-M   'P 1'
#
loop_
_entity.id
_entity.type
_entity.pdbx_description
1 polymer ?
#
loop_
_entity_poly.entity_id
_entity_poly.type
_entity_poly.pdbx_seq_one_letter_code
_entity_poly.pdbx_strand_id
1 'polypeptide(L)'
;MRRGYLIGNSKPNNMIQYISAGEIRCGIVIHILKVVYDGQNDKLLIVKHLDVAKSNWDGAQWLKDVLDKLEAVHLRQTGIDEIVPSANVLATGAYRELPAWTLGCQEPSVLFHVIKKGSNLD
;
A
#
# COMPACT_ATOMS: atom_id res chain seq x y z
N MET A 1 11.62 17.76 -1.43
CA MET A 1 11.16 16.90 -0.33
C MET A 1 10.47 15.66 -0.90
N ARG A 2 10.95 14.45 -0.61
CA ARG A 2 10.24 13.21 -0.95
C ARG A 2 9.14 12.98 0.09
N ARG A 3 7.87 12.96 -0.33
CA ARG A 3 6.73 12.59 0.54
C ARG A 3 6.86 11.10 0.85
N GLY A 4 7.16 10.76 2.10
CA GLY A 4 7.14 9.38 2.58
C GLY A 4 5.86 9.13 3.36
N TYR A 5 5.17 8.04 3.06
CA TYR A 5 4.01 7.59 3.84
C TYR A 5 4.52 6.82 5.06
N LEU A 6 4.27 7.32 6.28
CA LEU A 6 4.56 6.56 7.49
C LEU A 6 3.44 5.55 7.73
N ILE A 7 3.87 4.37 8.15
CA ILE A 7 3.07 3.17 8.17
C ILE A 7 3.02 2.68 9.63
N GLY A 8 1.80 2.53 10.18
CA GLY A 8 1.60 2.21 11.60
C GLY A 8 1.95 0.76 11.95
N ASN A 9 2.58 0.55 13.11
CA ASN A 9 2.95 -0.77 13.67
C ASN A 9 1.75 -1.57 14.24
N SER A 10 0.51 -1.29 13.82
CA SER A 10 -0.70 -1.86 14.43
C SER A 10 -1.17 -3.14 13.72
N LYS A 11 -1.35 -4.23 14.49
CA LYS A 11 -1.88 -5.57 14.13
C LYS A 11 -1.29 -6.20 12.84
N PRO A 12 -1.20 -7.54 12.74
CA PRO A 12 -0.81 -8.17 11.49
C PRO A 12 -1.78 -7.74 10.38
N ASN A 13 -1.25 -6.99 9.43
CA ASN A 13 -1.92 -6.56 8.21
C ASN A 13 -1.06 -7.07 7.04
N ASN A 14 -1.71 -7.36 5.93
CA ASN A 14 -1.01 -7.91 4.76
C ASN A 14 -0.51 -6.80 3.83
N MET A 15 -0.79 -5.53 4.12
CA MET A 15 -0.33 -4.43 3.30
C MET A 15 1.09 -4.04 3.69
N ILE A 16 1.96 -3.90 2.69
CA ILE A 16 3.36 -3.56 2.87
C ILE A 16 3.76 -2.41 1.96
N GLN A 17 4.80 -1.70 2.40
CA GLN A 17 5.59 -0.85 1.53
C GLN A 17 6.91 -1.53 1.22
N TYR A 18 7.31 -1.49 -0.04
CA TYR A 18 8.48 -2.22 -0.51
C TYR A 18 9.22 -1.45 -1.61
N ILE A 19 10.48 -1.81 -1.83
CA ILE A 19 11.29 -1.28 -2.93
C ILE A 19 11.14 -2.19 -4.15
N SER A 20 10.75 -1.59 -5.28
CA SER A 20 10.74 -2.23 -6.59
C SER A 20 11.28 -1.25 -7.64
N ALA A 21 12.21 -1.73 -8.48
CA ALA A 21 12.88 -0.92 -9.49
C ALA A 21 13.46 0.42 -8.95
N GLY A 22 13.92 0.43 -7.69
CA GLY A 22 14.46 1.63 -7.03
C GLY A 22 13.41 2.62 -6.52
N GLU A 23 12.12 2.32 -6.67
CA GLU A 23 11.00 3.13 -6.21
C GLU A 23 10.29 2.51 -5.02
N ILE A 24 9.69 3.35 -4.19
CA ILE A 24 8.88 2.93 -3.06
C ILE A 24 7.45 2.68 -3.55
N ARG A 25 6.96 1.46 -3.34
CA ARG A 25 5.61 1.01 -3.75
C ARG A 25 4.82 0.48 -2.57
N CYS A 26 3.52 0.32 -2.77
CA CYS A 26 2.61 -0.30 -1.81
C CYS A 26 1.97 -1.53 -2.42
N GLY A 27 1.67 -2.53 -1.60
CA GLY A 27 1.06 -3.76 -2.08
C GLY A 27 0.47 -4.61 -0.96
N ILE A 28 -0.36 -5.58 -1.30
CA ILE A 28 -0.92 -6.55 -0.35
C ILE A 28 -0.26 -7.91 -0.58
N VAL A 29 0.38 -8.45 0.45
CA VAL A 29 0.95 -9.81 0.45
C VAL A 29 -0.20 -10.81 0.31
N ILE A 30 -0.17 -11.59 -0.77
CA ILE A 30 -1.11 -12.69 -1.01
C ILE A 30 -0.52 -14.04 -0.62
N HIS A 31 0.78 -14.23 -0.82
CA HIS A 31 1.48 -15.47 -0.47
C HIS A 31 2.89 -15.20 0.03
N ILE A 32 3.37 -16.10 0.88
CA ILE A 32 4.76 -16.11 1.37
C ILE A 32 5.36 -17.46 0.97
N LEU A 33 6.36 -17.42 0.11
CA LEU A 33 7.13 -18.58 -0.31
C LEU A 33 8.44 -18.62 0.48
N LYS A 34 8.74 -19.77 1.06
CA LYS A 34 10.05 -20.02 1.66
C LYS A 34 10.93 -20.74 0.63
N VAL A 35 12.04 -20.13 0.26
CA VAL A 35 13.00 -20.70 -0.69
C VAL A 35 14.24 -21.11 0.08
N VAL A 36 14.69 -22.35 -0.16
CA VAL A 36 15.92 -22.88 0.41
C VAL A 36 16.87 -23.19 -0.73
N TYR A 37 17.99 -22.47 -0.81
CA TYR A 37 19.03 -22.70 -1.80
C TYR A 37 20.40 -22.65 -1.13
N ASP A 38 21.20 -23.70 -1.31
CA ASP A 38 22.54 -23.83 -0.74
C ASP A 38 22.64 -23.53 0.77
N GLY A 39 21.67 -24.03 1.55
CA GLY A 39 21.59 -23.79 3.00
C GLY A 39 21.08 -22.41 3.42
N GLN A 40 20.90 -21.47 2.48
CA GLN A 40 20.27 -20.18 2.75
C GLN A 40 18.75 -20.31 2.73
N ASN A 41 18.09 -19.69 3.72
CA ASN A 41 16.64 -19.60 3.80
C ASN A 41 16.23 -18.16 3.46
N ASP A 42 15.60 -17.96 2.30
CA ASP A 42 15.00 -16.69 1.95
C ASP A 42 13.47 -16.79 1.93
N LYS A 43 12.80 -15.66 2.08
CA LYS A 43 11.35 -15.52 1.95
C LYS A 43 11.06 -14.60 0.78
N LEU A 44 10.33 -15.14 -0.20
CA LEU A 44 9.77 -14.37 -1.29
C LEU A 44 8.30 -14.10 -0.99
N LEU A 45 7.88 -12.85 -1.14
CA LEU A 45 6.51 -12.43 -0.97
C LEU A 45 5.90 -12.28 -2.35
N ILE A 46 4.72 -12.88 -2.58
CA ILE A 46 3.91 -12.53 -3.74
C ILE A 46 2.96 -11.42 -3.28
N VAL A 47 3.00 -10.30 -3.98
CA VAL A 47 2.37 -9.05 -3.59
C VAL A 47 1.47 -8.57 -4.72
N LYS A 48 0.20 -8.31 -4.41
CA LYS A 48 -0.70 -7.57 -5.28
C LYS A 48 -0.32 -6.10 -5.25
N HIS A 49 0.13 -5.57 -6.38
CA HIS A 49 0.58 -4.18 -6.45
C HIS A 49 -0.63 -3.24 -6.32
N LEU A 50 -0.47 -2.19 -5.51
CA LEU A 50 -1.46 -1.15 -5.30
C LEU A 50 -0.97 0.17 -5.90
N ASP A 51 -1.81 0.79 -6.72
CA ASP A 51 -1.56 2.13 -7.27
C ASP A 51 -2.42 3.18 -6.58
N VAL A 52 -1.90 4.40 -6.46
CA VAL A 52 -2.76 5.55 -6.12
C VAL A 52 -3.86 5.63 -7.15
N ALA A 53 -5.11 5.65 -6.70
CA ALA A 53 -6.27 5.73 -7.57
C ALA A 53 -6.30 7.10 -8.29
N LYS A 54 -5.60 7.17 -9.41
CA LYS A 54 -5.62 8.27 -10.37
C LYS A 54 -6.76 7.98 -11.34
N SER A 55 -8.00 8.30 -10.99
CA SER A 55 -9.12 7.99 -11.88
C SER A 55 -10.17 9.07 -11.84
N ASN A 56 -10.13 9.97 -12.83
CA ASN A 56 -11.33 10.62 -13.38
C ASN A 56 -12.29 11.17 -12.33
N TRP A 57 -11.75 11.83 -11.31
CA TRP A 57 -12.50 12.60 -10.31
C TRP A 57 -13.03 13.89 -10.95
N ASP A 58 -13.43 13.83 -12.21
CA ASP A 58 -13.95 14.94 -12.99
C ASP A 58 -15.22 15.43 -12.28
N GLY A 59 -15.04 16.39 -11.37
CA GLY A 59 -16.09 16.98 -10.54
C GLY A 59 -16.00 16.75 -9.02
N ALA A 60 -15.12 15.88 -8.50
CA ALA A 60 -15.11 15.52 -7.07
C ALA A 60 -13.93 16.09 -6.27
N GLN A 61 -13.53 17.35 -6.52
CA GLN A 61 -12.47 18.04 -5.75
C GLN A 61 -12.70 17.97 -4.24
N TRP A 62 -13.96 18.06 -3.80
CA TRP A 62 -14.34 17.96 -2.39
C TRP A 62 -13.88 16.66 -1.72
N LEU A 63 -13.89 15.54 -2.44
CA LEU A 63 -13.51 14.25 -1.88
C LEU A 63 -11.98 14.19 -1.69
N LYS A 64 -11.21 14.82 -2.60
CA LYS A 64 -9.76 14.92 -2.44
C LYS A 64 -9.43 15.76 -1.21
N ASP A 65 -10.14 16.85 -1.00
CA ASP A 65 -9.98 17.70 0.18
C ASP A 65 -10.34 16.95 1.47
N VAL A 66 -11.38 16.11 1.44
CA VAL A 66 -11.75 15.23 2.58
C VAL A 66 -10.65 14.21 2.85
N LEU A 67 -10.14 13.52 1.83
CA LEU A 67 -9.05 12.55 1.98
C LEU A 67 -7.77 13.22 2.50
N ASP A 68 -7.42 14.39 2.00
CA ASP A 68 -6.27 15.16 2.46
C ASP A 68 -6.42 15.58 3.93
N LYS A 69 -7.64 15.98 4.36
CA LYS A 69 -7.96 16.29 5.77
C LYS A 69 -7.91 15.06 6.69
N LEU A 70 -8.32 13.90 6.19
CA LEU A 70 -8.27 12.63 6.91
C LEU A 70 -6.89 11.97 6.87
N GLU A 71 -5.92 12.62 6.21
CA GLU A 71 -4.60 12.08 5.93
C GLU A 71 -4.69 10.67 5.35
N ALA A 72 -5.58 10.48 4.38
CA ALA A 72 -5.87 9.20 3.78
C ALA A 72 -5.60 9.25 2.28
N VAL A 73 -5.14 8.13 1.73
CA VAL A 73 -4.92 7.93 0.31
C VAL A 73 -5.77 6.76 -0.14
N HIS A 74 -6.46 6.94 -1.26
CA HIS A 74 -7.19 5.87 -1.92
C HIS A 74 -6.24 5.14 -2.87
N LEU A 75 -6.05 3.85 -2.61
CA LEU A 75 -5.25 2.97 -3.43
C LEU A 75 -6.16 1.94 -4.11
N ARG A 76 -5.93 1.68 -5.38
CA ARG A 76 -6.61 0.64 -6.14
C ARG A 76 -5.69 -0.55 -6.31
N GLN A 77 -6.26 -1.76 -6.26
CA GLN A 77 -5.52 -2.93 -6.66
C GLN A 77 -5.22 -2.83 -8.16
N THR A 78 -4.00 -3.17 -8.55
CA THR A 78 -3.68 -3.43 -9.95
C THR A 78 -3.91 -4.91 -10.25
N GLY A 79 -4.08 -5.26 -11.53
CA GLY A 79 -4.07 -6.65 -11.98
C GLY A 79 -2.67 -7.28 -12.04
N ILE A 80 -1.68 -6.65 -11.39
CA ILE A 80 -0.27 -7.03 -11.46
C ILE A 80 0.14 -7.61 -10.11
N ASP A 81 0.60 -8.86 -10.14
CA ASP A 81 1.27 -9.51 -9.02
C ASP A 81 2.79 -9.40 -9.19
N GLU A 82 3.48 -9.14 -8.09
CA GLU A 82 4.93 -8.95 -8.05
C GLU A 82 5.57 -9.87 -7.01
N ILE A 83 6.72 -10.45 -7.36
CA ILE A 83 7.53 -11.23 -6.42
C ILE A 83 8.56 -10.29 -5.78
N VAL A 84 8.49 -10.16 -4.47
CA VAL A 84 9.30 -9.22 -3.68
C VAL A 84 10.12 -10.00 -2.65
N PRO A 85 11.46 -9.91 -2.66
CA PRO A 85 12.28 -10.44 -1.58
C PRO A 85 11.92 -9.79 -0.26
N SER A 86 11.86 -10.57 0.83
CA SER A 86 11.49 -10.05 2.14
C SER A 86 12.39 -8.91 2.63
N ALA A 87 13.66 -8.89 2.21
CA ALA A 87 14.62 -7.82 2.49
C ALA A 87 14.22 -6.45 1.88
N ASN A 88 13.37 -6.44 0.86
CA ASN A 88 12.90 -5.21 0.22
C ASN A 88 11.67 -4.60 0.92
N VAL A 89 11.13 -5.26 1.95
CA VAL A 89 10.00 -4.74 2.73
C VAL A 89 10.49 -3.68 3.70
N LEU A 90 9.85 -2.51 3.66
CA LEU A 90 10.20 -1.37 4.50
C LEU A 90 9.32 -1.28 5.74
N ALA A 91 8.02 -1.52 5.60
CA ALA A 91 7.04 -1.45 6.70
C ALA A 91 5.71 -2.14 6.33
N THR A 92 4.89 -2.42 7.35
CA THR A 92 3.54 -3.03 7.25
C THR A 92 2.47 -2.03 7.64
N GLY A 93 1.38 -1.89 6.88
CA GLY A 93 0.43 -0.79 6.97
C GLY A 93 -1.03 -1.09 7.24
N ALA A 94 -1.60 -0.31 8.16
CA ALA A 94 -3.03 -0.35 8.41
C ALA A 94 -3.80 0.24 7.23
N TYR A 95 -4.78 -0.51 6.75
CA TYR A 95 -5.67 -0.10 5.69
C TYR A 95 -7.09 -0.55 5.98
N ARG A 96 -8.05 0.06 5.28
CA ARG A 96 -9.44 -0.36 5.27
C ARG A 96 -9.83 -0.77 3.86
N GLU A 97 -10.31 -2.00 3.71
CA GLU A 97 -10.88 -2.46 2.45
C GLU A 97 -12.14 -1.68 2.12
N LEU A 98 -12.27 -1.31 0.86
CA LEU A 98 -13.43 -0.65 0.30
C LEU A 98 -14.07 -1.60 -0.73
N PRO A 99 -15.41 -1.75 -0.71
CA PRO A 99 -16.14 -2.46 -1.75
C PRO A 99 -15.81 -1.93 -3.15
N ALA A 100 -15.91 -2.79 -4.16
CA ALA A 100 -15.52 -2.46 -5.53
C ALA A 100 -16.24 -1.22 -6.10
N TRP A 101 -17.49 -0.97 -5.70
CA TRP A 101 -18.31 0.18 -6.12
C TRP A 101 -18.07 1.46 -5.31
N THR A 102 -17.11 1.47 -4.39
CA THR A 102 -16.82 2.65 -3.56
C THR A 102 -16.07 3.68 -4.40
N LEU A 103 -16.45 4.96 -4.27
CA LEU A 103 -15.78 6.10 -4.90
C LEU A 103 -15.62 5.98 -6.43
N GLY A 104 -16.58 5.32 -7.10
CA GLY A 104 -16.58 5.18 -8.56
C GLY A 104 -15.59 4.15 -9.11
N CYS A 105 -14.99 3.32 -8.25
CA CYS A 105 -14.21 2.17 -8.70
C CYS A 105 -15.11 1.07 -9.28
N GLN A 106 -14.51 0.19 -10.07
CA GLN A 106 -15.11 -1.09 -10.49
C GLN A 106 -14.38 -2.30 -9.92
N GLU A 107 -13.31 -2.05 -9.14
CA GLU A 107 -12.42 -3.06 -8.61
C GLU A 107 -12.18 -2.82 -7.11
N PRO A 108 -11.82 -3.86 -6.33
CA PRO A 108 -11.47 -3.71 -4.93
C PRO A 108 -10.41 -2.63 -4.72
N SER A 109 -10.62 -1.82 -3.70
CA SER A 109 -9.70 -0.73 -3.36
C SER A 109 -9.53 -0.64 -1.86
N VAL A 110 -8.54 0.14 -1.43
CA VAL A 110 -8.24 0.32 -0.01
C VAL A 110 -8.06 1.79 0.31
N LEU A 111 -8.52 2.17 1.50
CA LEU A 111 -8.18 3.43 2.12
C LEU A 111 -6.98 3.23 3.03
N PHE A 112 -5.91 3.98 2.77
CA PHE A 112 -4.66 3.88 3.49
C PHE A 112 -4.37 5.18 4.23
N HIS A 113 -4.16 5.09 5.55
CA HIS A 113 -3.82 6.27 6.35
C HIS A 113 -2.33 6.59 6.22
N VAL A 114 -2.06 7.84 5.87
CA VAL A 114 -0.74 8.43 5.74
C VAL A 114 -0.41 9.13 7.02
N ILE A 115 0.52 8.58 7.80
CA ILE A 115 1.15 9.40 8.84
C ILE A 115 2.19 10.27 8.12
N LYS A 116 2.12 11.60 8.24
CA LYS A 116 3.13 12.50 7.66
C LYS A 116 4.31 12.60 8.63
N LYS A 117 5.54 12.43 8.13
CA LYS A 117 6.74 12.60 8.96
C LYS A 117 6.86 14.09 9.34
N GLY A 118 6.45 14.43 10.57
CA GLY A 118 6.40 15.80 11.08
C GLY A 118 5.10 16.18 11.80
N SER A 119 4.07 15.34 11.82
CA SER A 119 3.04 15.43 12.85
C SER A 119 3.66 14.87 14.14
N ASN A 120 3.79 15.72 15.15
CA ASN A 120 4.15 15.28 16.50
C ASN A 120 3.16 14.19 16.92
N LEU A 121 3.63 12.94 16.90
CA LEU A 121 3.03 11.87 17.66
C LEU A 121 3.71 11.96 19.03
N ASP A 122 3.09 12.73 19.92
CA ASP A 122 3.18 12.48 21.36
C ASP A 122 2.56 11.11 21.68
#